data_AF-A0A6A7LQY5-F1
#
_entry.id   AF-A0A6A7LQY5-F1
#
_cell.length_a   1.000
_cell.length_b   1.000
_cell.length_c   1.000
_cell.angle_alpha   90.00
_cell.angle_beta   90.00
_cell.angle_gamma   90.00
#
_symmetry.space_group_name_H-M   'P 1'
#
loop_
_entity.id
_entity.type
_entity.pdbx_description
1 polymer ?
#
loop_
_entity_poly.entity_id
_entity_poly.type
_entity_poly.pdbx_seq_one_letter_code
_entity_poly.pdbx_strand_id
1 'polypeptide(L)'
;MASVEKRLEHITRGLSAEQKAKLVIEDGFREHPILSPAERHRMCAAMGTEGAQRYNAYLDRYDRLRELQLFLGILASQAMKDLLERDRILWHLDALEWLTDHLAFSRPLFADNLNLKPGRPITVRTLFADVRLGVWGKERSPFPTKGSMVEARPVVHQALDIYVQRIRATAADMRAVLHHITEEARAMELDYMEGAALRAVQDVREHDVMEDGGAIAKGAIFPVPDEWALQWDAVEENPETLRRARVSTDGHFYPASMDRGIEMLRPRHFEDMKRLARDERHGSIEDGNQR
;
A
#
# COMPACT_ATOMS: atom_id res chain seq x y z
N MET A 1 -10.27 43.22 33.25
CA MET A 1 -9.74 42.08 32.48
C MET A 1 -8.46 42.52 31.79
N ALA A 2 -7.35 41.80 31.96
CA ALA A 2 -6.13 42.09 31.19
C ALA A 2 -6.39 41.85 29.70
N SER A 3 -5.90 42.74 28.83
CA SER A 3 -6.00 42.54 27.39
C SER A 3 -5.32 41.21 27.01
N VAL A 4 -5.81 40.57 25.95
CA VAL A 4 -5.19 39.37 25.34
C VAL A 4 -3.68 39.60 25.15
N GLU A 5 -3.31 40.81 24.75
CA GLU A 5 -1.95 41.33 24.65
C GLU A 5 -1.13 41.16 25.94
N LYS A 6 -1.59 41.68 27.08
CA LYS A 6 -0.87 41.54 28.36
C LYS A 6 -0.75 40.08 28.82
N ARG A 7 -1.73 39.24 28.49
CA ARG A 7 -1.68 37.81 28.80
C ARG A 7 -0.66 37.09 27.93
N LEU A 8 -0.63 37.36 26.62
CA LEU A 8 0.34 36.80 25.69
C LEU A 8 1.76 37.25 26.01
N GLU A 9 1.95 38.53 26.31
CA GLU A 9 3.24 39.08 26.71
C GLU A 9 3.72 38.42 28.00
N HIS A 10 2.83 38.14 28.97
CA HIS A 10 3.18 37.43 30.19
C HIS A 10 3.50 35.95 29.96
N ILE A 11 2.75 35.25 29.10
CA ILE A 11 2.95 33.82 28.78
C ILE A 11 4.24 33.61 27.99
N THR A 12 4.57 34.54 27.09
CA THR A 12 5.75 34.44 26.22
C THR A 12 7.01 35.03 26.84
N ARG A 13 6.90 35.75 27.96
CA ARG A 13 8.02 36.30 28.71
C ARG A 13 8.83 35.16 29.34
N GLY A 14 10.08 35.01 28.89
CA GLY A 14 11.00 33.97 29.35
C GLY A 14 11.06 32.72 28.46
N LEU A 15 10.20 32.62 27.44
CA LEU A 15 10.29 31.54 26.45
C LEU A 15 11.40 31.78 25.42
N SER A 16 12.07 30.72 25.00
CA SER A 16 13.02 30.74 23.88
C SER A 16 12.31 31.01 22.54
N ALA A 17 13.07 31.29 21.49
CA ALA A 17 12.51 31.48 20.15
C ALA A 17 11.79 30.23 19.64
N GLU A 18 12.36 29.06 19.93
CA GLU A 18 11.84 27.73 19.57
C GLU A 18 10.54 27.43 20.33
N GLN A 19 10.48 27.72 21.62
CA GLN A 19 9.26 27.55 22.42
C GLN A 19 8.13 28.45 21.92
N LYS A 20 8.45 29.68 21.51
CA LYS A 20 7.47 30.58 20.88
C LYS A 20 7.03 30.07 19.49
N ALA A 21 7.95 29.52 18.70
CA ALA A 21 7.63 28.92 17.40
C ALA A 21 6.70 27.71 17.54
N LYS A 22 7.01 26.82 18.49
CA LYS A 22 6.18 25.65 18.84
C LYS A 22 4.78 26.07 19.22
N LEU A 23 4.63 27.08 20.10
CA LEU A 23 3.31 27.61 20.47
C LEU A 23 2.52 28.14 19.26
N VAL A 24 3.17 28.88 18.36
CA VAL A 24 2.51 29.41 17.15
C VAL A 24 2.08 28.28 16.21
N ILE A 25 2.91 27.25 16.06
CA ILE A 25 2.61 26.06 15.26
C ILE A 25 1.43 25.31 15.89
N GLU A 26 1.54 24.90 17.16
CA GLU A 26 0.48 24.18 17.87
C GLU A 26 -0.85 24.93 17.86
N ASP A 27 -0.81 26.26 18.03
CA ASP A 27 -1.99 27.11 17.95
C ASP A 27 -2.63 27.12 16.56
N GLY A 28 -1.81 27.07 15.49
CA GLY A 28 -2.27 26.92 14.12
C GLY A 28 -2.99 25.60 13.84
N PHE A 29 -2.76 24.54 14.63
CA PHE A 29 -3.43 23.25 14.52
C PHE A 29 -4.65 23.09 15.43
N ARG A 30 -4.94 24.08 16.28
CA ARG A 30 -6.18 24.07 17.05
C ARG A 30 -7.35 24.31 16.12
N GLU A 31 -8.47 23.62 16.36
CA GLU A 31 -9.75 23.91 15.67
C GLU A 31 -10.15 25.39 15.82
N HIS A 32 -9.73 26.00 16.93
CA HIS A 32 -9.86 27.43 17.20
C HIS A 32 -8.49 28.01 17.60
N PRO A 33 -7.74 28.57 16.64
CA PRO A 33 -6.48 29.25 16.91
C PRO A 33 -6.69 30.43 17.88
N ILE A 34 -5.85 30.51 18.90
CA ILE A 34 -5.84 31.57 19.91
C ILE A 34 -5.11 32.81 19.38
N LEU A 35 -4.14 32.64 18.47
CA LEU A 35 -3.33 33.70 17.87
C LEU A 35 -3.82 34.06 16.48
N SER A 36 -4.23 35.32 16.32
CA SER A 36 -4.47 35.92 15.01
C SER A 36 -3.18 36.04 14.18
N PRO A 37 -3.25 36.10 12.84
CA PRO A 37 -2.08 36.31 11.98
C PRO A 37 -1.25 37.55 12.37
N ALA A 38 -1.91 38.63 12.79
CA ALA A 38 -1.26 39.86 13.24
C ALA A 38 -0.51 39.69 14.58
N GLU A 39 -0.99 38.81 15.47
CA GLU A 39 -0.32 38.50 16.73
C GLU A 39 0.90 37.60 16.51
N ARG A 40 0.82 36.65 15.57
CA ARG A 40 1.99 35.84 15.16
C ARG A 40 3.10 36.72 14.59
N HIS A 41 2.74 37.66 13.71
CA HIS A 41 3.70 38.60 13.12
C HIS A 41 4.33 39.53 14.17
N ARG A 42 3.54 40.02 15.13
CA ARG A 42 4.05 40.82 16.25
C ARG A 42 4.96 40.03 17.19
N MET A 43 4.65 38.76 17.47
CA MET A 43 5.54 37.88 18.24
C MET A 43 6.90 37.71 17.56
N CYS A 44 6.93 37.59 16.23
CA CYS A 44 8.17 37.49 15.45
C CYS A 44 9.01 38.78 15.53
N ALA A 45 8.37 39.94 15.36
CA ALA A 45 9.04 41.24 15.44
C ALA A 45 9.69 41.51 16.82
N ALA A 46 9.14 40.92 17.88
CA ALA A 46 9.63 41.07 19.25
C ALA A 46 10.85 40.18 19.59
N MET A 47 11.29 39.26 18.71
CA MET A 47 12.36 38.28 19.03
C MET A 47 13.79 38.75 18.75
N GLY A 48 13.97 39.97 18.21
CA GLY A 48 15.29 40.43 17.72
C GLY A 48 15.80 39.59 16.53
N THR A 49 16.93 39.98 15.93
CA THR A 49 17.42 39.37 14.68
C THR A 49 17.77 37.88 14.83
N GLU A 50 18.49 37.51 15.88
CA GLU A 50 18.89 36.12 16.12
C GLU A 50 17.69 35.22 16.47
N GLY A 51 16.75 35.72 17.27
CA GLY A 51 15.52 35.00 17.58
C GLY A 51 14.61 34.82 16.36
N ALA A 52 14.53 35.83 15.49
CA ALA A 52 13.80 35.72 14.22
C ALA A 52 14.44 34.71 13.26
N GLN A 53 15.77 34.63 13.20
CA GLN A 53 16.48 33.62 12.40
C GLN A 53 16.20 32.21 12.90
N ARG A 54 16.28 31.98 14.21
CA ARG A 54 15.96 30.67 14.81
C ARG A 54 14.50 30.28 14.62
N TYR A 55 13.59 31.24 14.75
CA TYR A 55 12.17 31.03 14.46
C TYR A 55 11.92 30.61 13.01
N ASN A 56 12.50 31.32 12.02
CA ASN A 56 12.34 30.97 10.61
C ASN A 56 12.94 29.60 10.30
N ALA A 57 14.14 29.30 10.83
CA ALA A 57 14.75 27.98 10.67
C ALA A 57 13.87 26.84 11.24
N TYR A 58 13.18 27.11 12.35
CA TYR A 58 12.22 26.16 12.93
C TYR A 58 11.00 25.96 12.01
N LEU A 59 10.43 27.04 11.46
CA LEU A 59 9.33 26.95 10.50
C LEU A 59 9.74 26.20 9.23
N ASP A 60 10.92 26.45 8.69
CA ASP A 60 11.41 25.77 7.48
C ASP A 60 11.57 24.26 7.71
N ARG A 61 12.01 23.85 8.91
CA ARG A 61 12.04 22.43 9.29
C ARG A 61 10.64 21.85 9.42
N TYR A 62 9.72 22.62 10.00
CA TYR A 62 8.33 22.23 10.19
C TYR A 62 7.59 22.03 8.86
N ASP A 63 7.72 22.96 7.92
CA ASP A 63 7.07 22.87 6.61
C ASP A 63 7.57 21.65 5.82
N ARG A 64 8.87 21.35 5.90
CA ARG A 64 9.46 20.13 5.32
C ARG A 64 8.89 18.85 5.95
N LEU A 65 8.75 18.79 7.27
CA LEU A 65 8.09 17.67 7.94
C LEU A 65 6.65 17.49 7.48
N ARG A 66 5.90 18.59 7.31
CA ARG A 66 4.51 18.55 6.82
C ARG A 66 4.42 18.01 5.40
N GLU A 67 5.34 18.40 4.52
CA GLU A 67 5.40 17.87 3.16
C GLU A 67 5.68 16.36 3.15
N LEU A 68 6.68 15.92 3.91
CA LEU A 68 6.99 14.49 4.05
C LEU A 68 5.80 13.70 4.63
N GLN A 69 5.08 14.27 5.60
CA GLN A 69 3.88 13.68 6.16
C GLN A 69 2.78 13.49 5.10
N LEU A 70 2.58 14.48 4.22
CA LEU A 70 1.66 14.36 3.09
C LEU A 70 2.11 13.24 2.14
N PHE A 71 3.40 13.19 1.80
CA PHE A 71 3.94 12.13 0.93
C PHE A 71 3.83 10.74 1.55
N LEU A 72 4.02 10.61 2.87
CA LEU A 72 3.82 9.35 3.57
C LEU A 72 2.38 8.84 3.40
N GLY A 73 1.39 9.73 3.49
CA GLY A 73 -0.01 9.39 3.23
C GLY A 73 -0.29 8.96 1.78
N ILE A 74 0.37 9.60 0.80
CA ILE A 74 0.30 9.20 -0.61
C ILE A 74 0.89 7.79 -0.81
N LEU A 75 2.06 7.53 -0.23
CA LEU A 75 2.71 6.22 -0.28
C LEU A 75 1.85 5.13 0.39
N ALA A 76 1.29 5.41 1.57
CA ALA A 76 0.40 4.49 2.26
C ALA A 76 -0.84 4.16 1.41
N SER A 77 -1.46 5.17 0.79
CA SER A 77 -2.58 4.98 -0.11
C SER A 77 -2.22 4.13 -1.34
N GLN A 78 -1.00 4.27 -1.86
CA GLN A 78 -0.53 3.47 -2.99
C GLN A 78 -0.25 2.02 -2.58
N ALA A 79 0.45 1.80 -1.47
CA ALA A 79 0.70 0.46 -0.92
C ALA A 79 -0.61 -0.28 -0.63
N MET A 80 -1.60 0.41 -0.04
CA MET A 80 -2.91 -0.16 0.24
C MET A 80 -3.64 -0.58 -1.05
N LYS A 81 -3.62 0.23 -2.11
CA LYS A 81 -4.20 -0.17 -3.40
C LYS A 81 -3.55 -1.44 -3.96
N ASP A 82 -2.23 -1.54 -3.86
CA ASP A 82 -1.50 -2.69 -4.38
C ASP A 82 -1.74 -3.95 -3.54
N LEU A 83 -1.85 -3.82 -2.21
CA LEU A 83 -2.29 -4.89 -1.31
C LEU A 83 -3.69 -5.39 -1.67
N LEU A 84 -4.66 -4.50 -1.85
CA LEU A 84 -6.05 -4.88 -2.18
C LEU A 84 -6.17 -5.55 -3.55
N GLU A 85 -5.39 -5.11 -4.55
CA GLU A 85 -5.37 -5.77 -5.87
C GLU A 85 -4.73 -7.16 -5.82
N ARG A 86 -3.65 -7.34 -5.04
CA ARG A 86 -3.08 -8.67 -4.77
C ARG A 86 -4.13 -9.58 -4.11
N ASP A 87 -4.77 -9.11 -3.06
CA ASP A 87 -5.79 -9.87 -2.32
C ASP A 87 -6.95 -10.28 -3.21
N ARG A 88 -7.38 -9.39 -4.11
CA ARG A 88 -8.43 -9.70 -5.08
C ARG A 88 -8.05 -10.83 -6.04
N ILE A 89 -6.79 -10.89 -6.47
CA ILE A 89 -6.30 -12.00 -7.31
C ILE A 89 -6.33 -13.30 -6.52
N LEU A 90 -5.83 -13.29 -5.28
CA LEU A 90 -5.82 -14.46 -4.39
C LEU A 90 -7.23 -14.96 -4.10
N TRP A 91 -8.15 -14.04 -3.80
CA TRP A 91 -9.57 -14.34 -3.62
C TRP A 91 -10.19 -14.99 -4.85
N HIS A 92 -9.85 -14.54 -6.07
CA HIS A 92 -10.35 -15.16 -7.29
C HIS A 92 -9.83 -16.59 -7.48
N LEU A 93 -8.58 -16.86 -7.13
CA LEU A 93 -8.02 -18.22 -7.21
C LEU A 93 -8.69 -19.16 -6.22
N ASP A 94 -8.86 -18.72 -4.96
CA ASP A 94 -9.56 -19.51 -3.94
C ASP A 94 -11.03 -19.73 -4.29
N ALA A 95 -11.73 -18.71 -4.78
CA ALA A 95 -13.12 -18.86 -5.20
C ALA A 95 -13.28 -19.90 -6.32
N LEU A 96 -12.31 -19.99 -7.24
CA LEU A 96 -12.28 -21.04 -8.26
C LEU A 96 -12.03 -22.41 -7.64
N GLU A 97 -11.11 -22.53 -6.67
CA GLU A 97 -10.87 -23.78 -5.94
C GLU A 97 -12.11 -24.23 -5.19
N TRP A 98 -12.72 -23.34 -4.40
CA TRP A 98 -13.95 -23.60 -3.67
C TRP A 98 -15.09 -24.05 -4.59
N LEU A 99 -15.34 -23.33 -5.69
CA LEU A 99 -16.35 -23.73 -6.66
C LEU A 99 -16.05 -25.11 -7.24
N THR A 100 -14.78 -25.38 -7.55
CA THR A 100 -14.35 -26.65 -8.12
C THR A 100 -14.55 -27.78 -7.12
N ASP A 101 -14.29 -27.59 -5.84
CA ASP A 101 -14.50 -28.61 -4.80
C ASP A 101 -15.99 -28.93 -4.61
N HIS A 102 -16.87 -27.94 -4.80
CA HIS A 102 -18.31 -28.10 -4.58
C HIS A 102 -19.11 -28.49 -5.83
N LEU A 103 -18.47 -28.57 -7.01
CA LEU A 103 -19.11 -29.01 -8.25
C LEU A 103 -19.39 -30.54 -8.24
N ALA A 104 -20.54 -30.96 -7.74
CA ALA A 104 -20.98 -32.35 -7.89
C ALA A 104 -21.81 -32.55 -9.17
N PHE A 105 -21.47 -33.55 -9.98
CA PHE A 105 -22.28 -33.93 -11.13
C PHE A 105 -23.04 -35.22 -10.81
N SER A 106 -24.36 -35.15 -10.83
CA SER A 106 -25.25 -36.30 -10.57
C SER A 106 -25.34 -37.28 -11.75
N ARG A 107 -24.67 -36.99 -12.87
CA ARG A 107 -24.54 -37.80 -14.08
C ARG A 107 -23.18 -37.55 -14.74
N PRO A 108 -22.66 -38.46 -15.60
CA PRO A 108 -21.45 -38.20 -16.37
C PRO A 108 -21.54 -36.89 -17.14
N LEU A 109 -20.50 -36.06 -16.99
CA LEU A 109 -20.39 -34.77 -17.68
C LEU A 109 -20.54 -34.99 -19.20
N PHE A 110 -21.47 -34.26 -19.81
CA PHE A 110 -21.73 -34.23 -21.25
C PHE A 110 -22.01 -35.61 -21.90
N ALA A 111 -22.59 -36.57 -21.20
CA ALA A 111 -22.88 -37.92 -21.70
C ALA A 111 -23.51 -37.97 -23.12
N ASP A 112 -24.30 -36.96 -23.48
CA ASP A 112 -25.04 -36.88 -24.74
C ASP A 112 -24.40 -35.98 -25.82
N ASN A 113 -23.17 -35.49 -25.61
CA ASN A 113 -22.52 -34.59 -26.57
C ASN A 113 -21.80 -35.36 -27.69
N LEU A 114 -22.48 -35.58 -28.82
CA LEU A 114 -21.97 -36.30 -29.99
C LEU A 114 -20.68 -35.72 -30.62
N ASN A 115 -20.29 -34.48 -30.29
CA ASN A 115 -19.14 -33.79 -30.89
C ASN A 115 -17.83 -33.97 -30.11
N LEU A 116 -17.85 -34.59 -28.94
CA LEU A 116 -16.64 -34.85 -28.16
C LEU A 116 -16.18 -36.31 -28.39
N LYS A 117 -14.94 -36.69 -28.01
CA LYS A 117 -14.44 -38.10 -28.04
C LYS A 117 -14.21 -38.68 -26.64
N PRO A 118 -14.83 -39.82 -26.23
CA PRO A 118 -14.89 -40.22 -24.83
C PRO A 118 -13.49 -40.41 -24.24
N GLY A 119 -13.30 -40.08 -22.97
CA GLY A 119 -12.00 -40.22 -22.31
C GLY A 119 -11.06 -39.02 -22.42
N ARG A 120 -11.46 -37.91 -23.06
CA ARG A 120 -10.67 -36.66 -23.08
C ARG A 120 -10.83 -35.83 -21.79
N PRO A 121 -9.76 -35.23 -21.25
CA PRO A 121 -9.85 -34.26 -20.17
C PRO A 121 -10.68 -33.04 -20.58
N ILE A 122 -11.46 -32.52 -19.64
CA ILE A 122 -12.23 -31.29 -19.79
C ILE A 122 -11.57 -30.23 -18.92
N THR A 123 -11.08 -29.17 -19.56
CA THR A 123 -10.49 -28.01 -18.90
C THR A 123 -11.28 -26.77 -19.31
N VAL A 124 -11.75 -26.01 -18.32
CA VAL A 124 -12.31 -24.68 -18.53
C VAL A 124 -11.22 -23.66 -18.30
N ARG A 125 -10.86 -22.93 -19.35
CA ARG A 125 -9.89 -21.84 -19.27
C ARG A 125 -10.59 -20.58 -18.81
N THR A 126 -10.19 -20.04 -17.67
CA THR A 126 -10.68 -18.75 -17.17
C THR A 126 -9.63 -17.65 -17.39
N LEU A 127 -9.93 -16.44 -16.91
CA LEU A 127 -8.93 -15.37 -16.92
C LEU A 127 -7.75 -15.70 -16.00
N PHE A 128 -8.03 -16.28 -14.81
CA PHE A 128 -7.04 -16.44 -13.75
C PHE A 128 -6.40 -17.83 -13.70
N ALA A 129 -7.15 -18.86 -14.07
CA ALA A 129 -6.72 -20.24 -13.92
C ALA A 129 -7.33 -21.15 -14.99
N ASP A 130 -6.66 -22.27 -15.21
CA ASP A 130 -7.20 -23.41 -15.93
C ASP A 130 -7.84 -24.36 -14.90
N VAL A 131 -9.15 -24.58 -15.05
CA VAL A 131 -9.95 -25.40 -14.13
C VAL A 131 -10.19 -26.75 -14.77
N ARG A 132 -9.63 -27.81 -14.20
CA ARG A 132 -9.82 -29.19 -14.68
C ARG A 132 -11.12 -29.74 -14.09
N LEU A 133 -12.12 -30.01 -14.93
CA LEU A 133 -13.44 -30.47 -14.49
C LEU A 133 -13.55 -32.00 -14.41
N GLY A 134 -12.65 -32.73 -15.06
CA GLY A 134 -12.63 -34.20 -15.09
C GLY A 134 -12.44 -34.75 -16.49
N VAL A 135 -12.91 -35.97 -16.72
CA VAL A 135 -12.81 -36.67 -18.02
C VAL A 135 -14.19 -36.89 -18.61
N TRP A 136 -14.33 -36.58 -19.90
CA TRP A 136 -15.59 -36.70 -20.60
C TRP A 136 -16.14 -38.14 -20.64
N GLY A 137 -17.46 -38.27 -20.45
CA GLY A 137 -18.16 -39.56 -20.48
C GLY A 137 -17.99 -40.41 -19.22
N LYS A 138 -17.37 -39.86 -18.18
CA LYS A 138 -17.27 -40.48 -16.86
C LYS A 138 -18.01 -39.62 -15.83
N GLU A 139 -18.59 -40.25 -14.82
CA GLU A 139 -18.90 -39.54 -13.57
C GLU A 139 -17.62 -38.88 -13.08
N ARG A 140 -17.74 -37.73 -12.40
CA ARG A 140 -16.59 -37.02 -11.85
C ARG A 140 -15.94 -37.92 -10.79
N SER A 141 -15.04 -38.82 -11.20
CA SER A 141 -14.09 -39.40 -10.28
C SER A 141 -13.27 -38.24 -9.72
N PRO A 142 -13.16 -38.11 -8.40
CA PRO A 142 -12.37 -37.03 -7.81
C PRO A 142 -10.92 -37.25 -8.23
N PHE A 143 -10.47 -36.51 -9.24
CA PHE A 143 -9.06 -36.42 -9.57
C PHE A 143 -8.43 -35.44 -8.58
N PRO A 144 -7.21 -35.68 -8.11
CA PRO A 144 -6.72 -36.85 -7.37
C PRO A 144 -7.04 -36.70 -5.86
N THR A 145 -6.75 -37.70 -5.03
CA THR A 145 -6.72 -37.57 -3.56
C THR A 145 -5.68 -36.54 -3.06
N LYS A 146 -4.83 -36.01 -3.95
CA LYS A 146 -3.82 -34.97 -3.73
C LYS A 146 -3.61 -34.13 -4.98
N GLY A 147 -3.78 -32.80 -4.88
CA GLY A 147 -3.46 -31.81 -5.92
C GLY A 147 -4.67 -30.92 -6.28
N SER A 148 -4.43 -29.63 -6.53
CA SER A 148 -5.48 -28.68 -6.91
C SER A 148 -6.01 -28.96 -8.32
N MET A 149 -7.32 -28.84 -8.50
CA MET A 149 -7.99 -28.89 -9.81
C MET A 149 -7.95 -27.53 -10.52
N VAL A 150 -7.47 -26.49 -9.83
CA VAL A 150 -7.30 -25.13 -10.34
C VAL A 150 -5.81 -24.87 -10.49
N GLU A 151 -5.38 -24.65 -11.72
CA GLU A 151 -4.00 -24.31 -12.02
C GLU A 151 -3.95 -22.83 -12.42
N ALA A 152 -3.43 -21.99 -11.52
CA ALA A 152 -3.25 -20.57 -11.82
C ALA A 152 -2.38 -20.39 -13.07
N ARG A 153 -2.79 -19.51 -13.97
CA ARG A 153 -2.04 -19.28 -15.21
C ARG A 153 -0.71 -18.58 -14.90
N PRO A 154 0.36 -18.80 -15.69
CA PRO A 154 1.66 -18.17 -15.46
C PRO A 154 1.59 -16.64 -15.34
N VAL A 155 0.73 -16.00 -16.15
CA VAL A 155 0.50 -14.56 -16.09
C VAL A 155 -0.03 -14.07 -14.74
N VAL A 156 -0.76 -14.90 -14.00
CA VAL A 156 -1.28 -14.55 -12.66
C VAL A 156 -0.17 -14.58 -11.62
N HIS A 157 0.68 -15.62 -11.63
CA HIS A 157 1.87 -15.66 -10.77
C HIS A 157 2.79 -14.46 -11.03
N GLN A 158 3.02 -14.14 -12.30
CA GLN A 158 3.79 -12.95 -12.67
C GLN A 158 3.15 -11.66 -12.13
N ALA A 159 1.82 -11.54 -12.19
CA ALA A 159 1.12 -10.39 -11.63
C ALA A 159 1.29 -10.30 -10.10
N LEU A 160 1.14 -11.41 -9.38
CA LEU A 160 1.34 -11.48 -7.93
C LEU A 160 2.78 -11.07 -7.55
N ASP A 161 3.78 -11.58 -8.25
CA ASP A 161 5.19 -11.23 -8.01
C ASP A 161 5.45 -9.72 -8.23
N ILE A 162 4.85 -9.14 -9.27
CA ILE A 162 4.93 -7.69 -9.53
C ILE A 162 4.30 -6.91 -8.37
N TYR A 163 3.13 -7.31 -7.88
CA TYR A 163 2.50 -6.66 -6.73
C TYR A 163 3.36 -6.75 -5.48
N VAL A 164 3.94 -7.91 -5.17
CA VAL A 164 4.84 -8.06 -4.02
C VAL A 164 6.05 -7.14 -4.13
N GLN A 165 6.69 -7.08 -5.30
CA GLN A 165 7.84 -6.20 -5.51
C GLN A 165 7.46 -4.73 -5.31
N ARG A 166 6.30 -4.31 -5.81
CA ARG A 166 5.80 -2.94 -5.66
C ARG A 166 5.46 -2.61 -4.21
N ILE A 167 4.71 -3.48 -3.54
CA ILE A 167 4.35 -3.35 -2.12
C ILE A 167 5.62 -3.21 -1.28
N ARG A 168 6.63 -4.07 -1.49
CA ARG A 168 7.91 -4.01 -0.76
C ARG A 168 8.69 -2.74 -1.04
N ALA A 169 8.76 -2.30 -2.31
CA ALA A 169 9.44 -1.06 -2.67
C ALA A 169 8.76 0.17 -2.04
N THR A 170 7.43 0.24 -2.08
CA THR A 170 6.67 1.33 -1.45
C THR A 170 6.80 1.27 0.08
N ALA A 171 6.75 0.09 0.69
CA ALA A 171 6.95 -0.07 2.13
C ALA A 171 8.36 0.36 2.57
N ALA A 172 9.39 0.04 1.79
CA ALA A 172 10.77 0.48 2.05
C ALA A 172 10.91 2.01 2.05
N ASP A 173 10.22 2.67 1.11
CA ASP A 173 10.15 4.14 1.05
C ASP A 173 9.35 4.73 2.21
N MET A 174 8.22 4.12 2.56
CA MET A 174 7.41 4.53 3.71
C MET A 174 8.21 4.44 5.00
N ARG A 175 8.96 3.35 5.21
CA ARG A 175 9.83 3.18 6.39
C ARG A 175 10.91 4.26 6.45
N ALA A 176 11.58 4.54 5.33
CA ALA A 176 12.59 5.60 5.26
C ALA A 176 12.01 6.99 5.59
N VAL A 177 10.84 7.32 5.04
CA VAL A 177 10.17 8.61 5.32
C VAL A 177 9.69 8.68 6.77
N LEU A 178 9.04 7.61 7.26
CA LEU A 178 8.56 7.52 8.63
C LEU A 178 9.70 7.68 9.65
N HIS A 179 10.83 7.01 9.41
CA HIS A 179 12.03 7.12 10.23
C HIS A 179 12.44 8.59 10.34
N HIS A 180 12.62 9.27 9.20
CA HIS A 180 13.06 10.65 9.20
C HIS A 180 12.05 11.60 9.89
N ILE A 181 10.75 11.44 9.62
CA ILE A 181 9.71 12.25 10.29
C ILE A 181 9.77 12.02 11.80
N THR A 182 9.92 10.78 12.25
CA THR A 182 9.96 10.44 13.68
C THR A 182 11.19 11.04 14.37
N GLU A 183 12.37 10.93 13.77
CA GLU A 183 13.60 11.54 14.31
C GLU A 183 13.48 13.06 14.42
N GLU A 184 13.06 13.72 13.34
CA GLU A 184 12.95 15.18 13.30
C GLU A 184 11.82 15.71 14.18
N ALA A 185 10.66 15.05 14.20
CA ALA A 185 9.55 15.41 15.08
C ALA A 185 9.96 15.33 16.55
N ARG A 186 10.69 14.29 16.96
CA ARG A 186 11.23 14.17 18.33
C ARG A 186 12.25 15.26 18.64
N ALA A 187 13.16 15.55 17.70
CA ALA A 187 14.14 16.62 17.85
C ALA A 187 13.49 18.02 17.95
N MET A 188 12.28 18.18 17.41
CA MET A 188 11.47 19.39 17.50
C MET A 188 10.40 19.32 18.60
N GLU A 189 10.32 18.22 19.35
CA GLU A 189 9.27 17.95 20.36
C GLU A 189 7.83 18.11 19.82
N LEU A 190 7.58 17.67 18.58
CA LEU A 190 6.30 17.73 17.89
C LEU A 190 5.57 16.37 17.94
N ASP A 191 5.10 15.98 19.14
CA ASP A 191 4.47 14.66 19.39
C ASP A 191 3.30 14.36 18.45
N TYR A 192 2.53 15.39 18.06
CA TYR A 192 1.41 15.22 17.14
C TYR A 192 1.85 14.83 15.72
N MET A 193 3.02 15.30 15.26
CA MET A 193 3.57 14.93 13.95
C MET A 193 4.03 13.48 13.96
N GLU A 194 4.75 13.06 15.01
CA GLU A 194 5.13 11.66 15.20
C GLU A 194 3.90 10.75 15.22
N GLY A 195 2.89 11.09 16.03
CA GLY A 195 1.66 10.31 16.13
C GLY A 195 0.81 10.30 14.86
N ALA A 196 0.89 11.33 14.02
CA ALA A 196 0.25 11.36 12.71
C ALA A 196 1.00 10.48 11.70
N ALA A 197 2.33 10.49 11.70
CA ALA A 197 3.17 9.68 10.84
C ALA A 197 2.98 8.18 11.10
N LEU A 198 2.99 7.79 12.38
CA LEU A 198 2.75 6.41 12.80
C LEU A 198 1.36 5.92 12.38
N ARG A 199 0.33 6.74 12.54
CA ARG A 199 -1.04 6.41 12.09
C ARG A 199 -1.13 6.25 10.57
N ALA A 200 -0.43 7.10 9.81
CA ALA A 200 -0.49 7.05 8.35
C ALA A 200 -0.02 5.71 7.76
N VAL A 201 0.89 5.00 8.43
CA VAL A 201 1.40 3.71 7.97
C VAL A 201 0.70 2.50 8.59
N GLN A 202 -0.15 2.72 9.61
CA GLN A 202 -0.64 1.65 10.48
C GLN A 202 -1.42 0.60 9.70
N ASP A 203 -2.38 1.02 8.87
CA ASP A 203 -3.22 0.09 8.11
C ASP A 203 -2.42 -0.76 7.13
N VAL A 204 -1.35 -0.20 6.54
CA VAL A 204 -0.44 -0.94 5.64
C VAL A 204 0.42 -1.92 6.43
N ARG A 205 0.95 -1.49 7.58
CA ARG A 205 1.79 -2.33 8.45
C ARG A 205 1.04 -3.53 9.00
N GLU A 206 -0.22 -3.34 9.37
CA GLU A 206 -1.05 -4.35 10.03
C GLU A 206 -1.84 -5.20 9.02
N HIS A 207 -1.79 -4.89 7.72
CA HIS A 207 -2.65 -5.51 6.71
C HIS A 207 -2.58 -7.04 6.70
N ASP A 208 -1.37 -7.60 6.71
CA ASP A 208 -1.13 -9.05 6.68
C ASP A 208 -0.81 -9.64 8.06
N VAL A 209 -1.02 -8.87 9.13
CA VAL A 209 -0.84 -9.35 10.50
C VAL A 209 -2.08 -10.13 10.93
N MET A 210 -1.87 -11.39 11.27
CA MET A 210 -2.89 -12.26 11.84
C MET A 210 -3.26 -11.80 13.25
N GLU A 211 -4.55 -11.62 13.53
CA GLU A 211 -5.02 -11.47 14.91
C GLU A 211 -5.07 -12.83 15.61
N ASP A 212 -4.93 -12.84 16.94
CA ASP A 212 -4.97 -14.07 17.74
C ASP A 212 -6.28 -14.83 17.50
N GLY A 213 -6.17 -16.02 16.89
CA GLY A 213 -7.31 -16.87 16.54
C GLY A 213 -8.07 -16.45 15.27
N GLY A 214 -7.58 -15.46 14.52
CA GLY A 214 -8.15 -15.02 13.25
C GLY A 214 -7.85 -15.99 12.09
N ALA A 215 -8.83 -16.17 11.20
CA ALA A 215 -8.64 -16.92 9.95
C ALA A 215 -8.11 -16.02 8.80
N ILE A 216 -8.21 -14.70 8.95
CA ILE A 216 -7.82 -13.68 7.96
C ILE A 216 -7.08 -12.57 8.72
N ALA A 217 -6.05 -11.99 8.09
CA ALA A 217 -5.31 -10.86 8.66
C ALA A 217 -6.13 -9.57 8.74
N LYS A 218 -5.76 -8.65 9.63
CA LYS A 218 -6.56 -7.48 10.04
C LYS A 218 -6.99 -6.56 8.90
N GLY A 219 -6.16 -6.39 7.86
CA GLY A 219 -6.48 -5.57 6.69
C GLY A 219 -6.73 -6.37 5.41
N ALA A 220 -6.38 -7.66 5.40
CA ALA A 220 -6.51 -8.50 4.23
C ALA A 220 -7.97 -8.88 3.95
N ILE A 221 -8.31 -8.99 2.67
CA ILE A 221 -9.62 -9.49 2.23
C ILE A 221 -9.64 -11.04 2.25
N PHE A 222 -8.47 -11.67 2.19
CA PHE A 222 -8.31 -13.11 2.03
C PHE A 222 -7.02 -13.62 2.71
N PRO A 223 -6.93 -14.89 3.15
CA PRO A 223 -5.66 -15.48 3.60
C PRO A 223 -4.55 -15.33 2.55
N VAL A 224 -3.43 -14.74 2.96
CA VAL A 224 -2.30 -14.46 2.07
C VAL A 224 -1.16 -15.44 2.37
N PRO A 225 -0.71 -16.25 1.40
CA PRO A 225 0.48 -17.07 1.56
C PRO A 225 1.74 -16.25 1.87
N ASP A 226 2.64 -16.80 2.70
CA ASP A 226 3.86 -16.12 3.16
C ASP A 226 4.72 -15.54 2.02
N GLU A 227 4.76 -16.21 0.87
CA GLU A 227 5.52 -15.77 -0.30
C GLU A 227 5.02 -14.45 -0.89
N TRP A 228 3.73 -14.14 -0.74
CA TRP A 228 3.10 -12.91 -1.21
C TRP A 228 2.70 -11.94 -0.09
N ALA A 229 2.92 -12.31 1.17
CA ALA A 229 2.63 -11.48 2.33
C ALA A 229 3.65 -10.32 2.48
N LEU A 230 3.14 -9.18 2.94
CA LEU A 230 3.93 -8.05 3.41
C LEU A 230 4.37 -8.32 4.85
N GLN A 231 5.64 -8.68 5.00
CA GLN A 231 6.29 -8.72 6.31
C GLN A 231 6.91 -7.35 6.59
N TRP A 232 6.10 -6.41 7.08
CA TRP A 232 6.54 -5.02 7.29
C TRP A 232 7.88 -4.92 8.02
N ASP A 233 8.04 -5.65 9.11
CA ASP A 233 9.24 -5.60 9.95
C ASP A 233 10.49 -6.13 9.24
N ALA A 234 10.34 -7.01 8.24
CA ALA A 234 11.43 -7.55 7.42
C ALA A 234 11.83 -6.64 6.23
N VAL A 235 11.03 -5.61 5.91
CA VAL A 235 11.35 -4.68 4.83
C VAL A 235 12.44 -3.71 5.28
N GLU A 236 13.59 -3.71 4.60
CA GLU A 236 14.63 -2.72 4.84
C GLU A 236 14.22 -1.33 4.35
N GLU A 237 14.70 -0.29 5.03
CA GLU A 237 14.51 1.09 4.60
C GLU A 237 15.20 1.36 3.27
N ASN A 238 14.56 2.13 2.39
CA ASN A 238 15.22 2.54 1.16
C ASN A 238 16.24 3.66 1.45
N PRO A 239 17.56 3.42 1.28
CA PRO A 239 18.59 4.38 1.66
C PRO A 239 18.56 5.64 0.79
N GLU A 240 18.15 5.52 -0.48
CA GLU A 240 18.05 6.66 -1.39
C GLU A 240 16.86 7.56 -1.02
N THR A 241 15.73 6.97 -0.65
CA THR A 241 14.58 7.72 -0.14
C THR A 241 14.92 8.42 1.18
N LEU A 242 15.62 7.74 2.09
CA LEU A 242 16.09 8.34 3.35
C LEU A 242 17.03 9.53 3.10
N ARG A 243 17.97 9.38 2.15
CA ARG A 243 18.87 10.46 1.73
C ARG A 243 18.09 11.67 1.20
N ARG A 244 17.09 11.43 0.34
CA ARG A 244 16.25 12.49 -0.22
C ARG A 244 15.41 13.19 0.84
N ALA A 245 14.87 12.44 1.80
CA ALA A 245 14.05 13.00 2.86
C ALA A 245 14.85 14.03 3.69
N ARG A 246 16.13 13.73 3.95
CA ARG A 246 17.05 14.61 4.69
C ARG A 246 17.49 15.86 3.93
N VAL A 247 17.55 15.79 2.60
CA VAL A 247 18.14 16.84 1.75
C VAL A 247 17.08 17.65 1.00
N SER A 248 15.81 17.26 1.02
CA SER A 248 14.75 18.01 0.34
C SER A 248 14.62 19.41 0.92
N THR A 249 15.04 20.43 0.16
CA THR A 249 14.99 21.85 0.55
C THR A 249 13.98 22.66 -0.26
N ASP A 250 13.45 22.12 -1.36
CA ASP A 250 12.81 22.91 -2.43
C ASP A 250 11.36 22.50 -2.73
N GLY A 251 10.63 21.94 -1.76
CA GLY A 251 9.19 21.65 -1.91
C GLY A 251 8.84 20.48 -2.84
N HIS A 252 9.84 19.73 -3.29
CA HIS A 252 9.70 18.66 -4.28
C HIS A 252 10.42 17.39 -3.79
N PHE A 253 9.82 16.71 -2.81
CA PHE A 253 10.26 15.37 -2.42
C PHE A 253 9.67 14.32 -3.37
N TYR A 254 10.52 13.44 -3.90
CA TYR A 254 10.10 12.27 -4.67
C TYR A 254 10.80 11.02 -4.11
N PRO A 255 10.04 10.04 -3.60
CA PRO A 255 10.62 8.81 -3.10
C PRO A 255 11.19 7.98 -4.26
N ALA A 256 12.22 7.18 -4.00
CA ALA A 256 12.98 6.50 -5.04
C ALA A 256 12.14 5.48 -5.84
N SER A 257 11.08 4.91 -5.26
CA SER A 257 10.14 4.07 -6.00
C SER A 257 9.41 4.82 -7.13
N MET A 258 9.30 6.15 -7.07
CA MET A 258 8.68 6.94 -8.14
C MET A 258 9.62 7.21 -9.32
N ASP A 259 10.94 7.08 -9.15
CA ASP A 259 11.90 7.19 -10.26
C ASP A 259 11.80 6.01 -11.23
N ARG A 260 11.43 4.83 -10.70
CA ARG A 260 11.14 3.63 -11.48
C ARG A 260 9.69 3.66 -11.98
N GLY A 261 9.38 4.69 -12.75
CA GLY A 261 8.28 4.71 -13.70
C GLY A 261 6.86 4.75 -13.10
N ILE A 262 6.23 5.91 -13.33
CA ILE A 262 4.77 6.13 -13.48
C ILE A 262 4.10 5.15 -14.48
N GLU A 263 4.84 4.24 -15.11
CA GLU A 263 4.31 3.15 -15.94
C GLU A 263 4.00 1.87 -15.15
N MET A 264 4.75 1.54 -14.08
CA MET A 264 4.45 0.36 -13.24
C MET A 264 3.39 0.64 -12.16
N LEU A 265 3.13 1.92 -11.85
CA LEU A 265 2.16 2.37 -10.85
C LEU A 265 0.78 2.69 -11.43
N ARG A 266 0.57 2.56 -12.75
CA ARG A 266 -0.77 2.76 -13.33
C ARG A 266 -1.65 1.54 -13.07
N PRO A 267 -2.90 1.72 -12.60
CA PRO A 267 -3.87 0.65 -12.42
C PRO A 267 -4.47 0.22 -13.78
N ARG A 268 -3.62 -0.25 -14.70
CA ARG A 268 -4.06 -0.83 -16.00
C ARG A 268 -3.96 -2.36 -16.02
N HIS A 269 -3.49 -2.98 -14.94
CA HIS A 269 -3.18 -4.41 -14.92
C HIS A 269 -4.37 -5.35 -15.13
N PHE A 270 -5.60 -4.97 -14.75
CA PHE A 270 -6.76 -5.80 -15.11
C PHE A 270 -6.99 -5.84 -16.63
N GLU A 271 -6.73 -4.73 -17.34
CA GLU A 271 -6.77 -4.68 -18.79
C GLU A 271 -5.52 -5.32 -19.43
N ASP A 272 -4.35 -5.23 -18.79
CA ASP A 272 -3.15 -5.93 -19.25
C ASP A 272 -3.26 -7.45 -19.06
N MET A 273 -3.82 -7.93 -17.94
CA MET A 273 -4.15 -9.35 -17.73
C MET A 273 -5.19 -9.83 -18.74
N LYS A 274 -6.23 -9.02 -19.04
CA LYS A 274 -7.17 -9.32 -20.13
C LYS A 274 -6.49 -9.36 -21.49
N ARG A 275 -5.54 -8.45 -21.77
CA ARG A 275 -4.79 -8.39 -23.03
C ARG A 275 -3.89 -9.61 -23.17
N LEU A 276 -3.06 -9.91 -22.18
CA LEU A 276 -2.18 -11.08 -22.14
C LEU A 276 -2.97 -12.39 -22.21
N ALA A 277 -4.12 -12.48 -21.53
CA ALA A 277 -5.01 -13.63 -21.62
C ALA A 277 -5.75 -13.76 -22.96
N ARG A 278 -5.81 -12.70 -23.78
CA ARG A 278 -6.27 -12.74 -25.18
C ARG A 278 -5.13 -13.18 -26.10
N ASP A 279 -3.92 -12.68 -25.88
CA ASP A 279 -2.75 -13.00 -26.70
C ASP A 279 -2.36 -14.49 -26.59
N GLU A 280 -2.47 -15.10 -25.39
CA GLU A 280 -2.32 -16.55 -25.20
C GLU A 280 -3.37 -17.39 -25.99
N ARG A 281 -4.52 -16.83 -26.37
CA ARG A 281 -5.51 -17.53 -27.21
C ARG A 281 -5.11 -17.56 -28.69
N HIS A 282 -4.19 -16.72 -29.13
CA HIS A 282 -3.69 -16.69 -30.50
C HIS A 282 -2.42 -17.54 -30.70
N GLY A 283 -1.83 -18.07 -29.63
CA GLY A 283 -0.69 -19.01 -29.68
C GLY A 283 -1.05 -20.50 -29.63
N SER A 284 -2.33 -20.88 -29.55
CA SER A 284 -2.77 -22.27 -29.36
C SER A 284 -3.86 -22.66 -30.39
N ILE A 285 -3.46 -22.76 -31.66
CA ILE A 285 -4.01 -23.77 -32.56
C ILE A 285 -2.84 -24.70 -32.88
N GLU A 286 -2.52 -25.60 -31.95
CA GLU A 286 -1.88 -26.85 -32.36
C GLU A 286 -3.00 -27.71 -32.95
N ASP A 287 -3.16 -27.59 -34.27
CA ASP A 287 -3.79 -28.63 -35.07
C ASP A 287 -2.95 -29.90 -34.88
N GLY A 288 -3.43 -30.79 -34.01
CA GLY A 288 -2.99 -32.16 -33.90
C GLY A 288 -3.36 -32.98 -35.13
N ASN A 289 -2.93 -32.52 -36.31
CA ASN A 289 -2.98 -33.22 -37.58
C ASN A 289 -1.56 -33.29 -38.16
N GLN A 290 -0.74 -34.12 -37.54
CA GLN A 290 0.31 -34.84 -38.25
C GLN A 290 0.17 -36.33 -37.94
N ARG A 291 -0.69 -36.99 -38.72
CA ARG A 291 -0.46 -38.28 -39.40
C ARG A 291 -1.58 -38.53 -40.38
#